data_AF-A0A847N6T7-F1
#
_entry.id   AF-A0A847N6T7-F1
#
_cell.length_a   1.000
_cell.length_b   1.000
_cell.length_c   1.000
_cell.angle_alpha   90.00
_cell.angle_beta   90.00
_cell.angle_gamma   90.00
#
_symmetry.space_group_name_H-M   'P 1'
#
loop_
_entity.id
_entity.type
_entity.pdbx_description
1 polymer ?
#
loop_
_entity_poly.entity_id
_entity_poly.type
_entity_poly.pdbx_seq_one_letter_code
_entity_poly.pdbx_strand_id
1 'polypeptide(L)'
;MKYQITDVDYKNKVFYCVVNGKKEMFYLPNRLAKVFLEHLYPGVFASFTILDKRKKLLGRWGYQISYFLEIVSYNPKKNVIYDLEKLREQMKNVVKQYDHFLFIDFEMTMPYYHQKKFTPEIIQAGYVLTDKSGKTILEDGYYVLPIDEKSINKRTKKFLQLDENLFFNQAIPYITFYNKLKKIIKQYKPQLIIWGKNDISALQTSYELHQVEALTDEKDFTDLLKLHKDYFNLKNDIGLFKAYQIYYQSKEDQSHDAKTDATVTKDVFDAFLKQMR
;
A
#
# COMPACT_ATOMS: atom_id res chain seq x y z
N MET A 1 2.75 0.05 -28.74
CA MET A 1 3.51 0.85 -29.74
C MET A 1 4.41 1.82 -29.00
N LYS A 2 5.62 2.05 -29.53
CA LYS A 2 6.65 2.91 -28.95
C LYS A 2 6.75 4.18 -29.80
N TYR A 3 6.65 5.34 -29.16
CA TYR A 3 6.64 6.63 -29.85
C TYR A 3 7.87 7.45 -29.49
N GLN A 4 8.46 8.12 -30.47
CA GLN A 4 9.55 9.05 -30.22
C GLN A 4 9.00 10.38 -29.70
N ILE A 5 9.59 10.88 -28.62
CA ILE A 5 9.32 12.19 -28.06
C ILE A 5 10.04 13.24 -28.91
N THR A 6 9.30 14.21 -29.42
CA THR A 6 9.87 15.30 -30.22
C THR A 6 10.15 16.54 -29.39
N ASP A 7 9.30 16.83 -28.40
CA ASP A 7 9.38 18.04 -27.57
C ASP A 7 8.78 17.80 -26.20
N VAL A 8 9.25 18.57 -25.22
CA VAL A 8 8.77 18.51 -23.83
C VAL A 8 8.63 19.94 -23.29
N ASP A 9 7.48 20.22 -22.70
CA ASP A 9 7.21 21.41 -21.91
C ASP A 9 7.16 21.01 -20.43
N TYR A 10 8.30 21.17 -19.76
CA TYR A 10 8.48 20.80 -18.36
C TYR A 10 7.59 21.64 -17.42
N LYS A 11 7.31 22.89 -17.77
CA LYS A 11 6.48 23.79 -16.95
C LYS A 11 5.03 23.32 -16.93
N ASN A 12 4.50 22.98 -18.10
CA ASN A 12 3.12 22.56 -18.25
C ASN A 12 2.93 21.03 -18.14
N LYS A 13 4.02 20.26 -17.96
CA LYS A 13 4.01 18.79 -17.80
C LYS A 13 3.44 18.09 -19.04
N VAL A 14 3.81 18.61 -20.21
CA VAL A 14 3.33 18.16 -21.52
C VAL A 14 4.51 17.66 -22.35
N PHE A 15 4.30 16.63 -23.16
CA PHE A 15 5.25 16.22 -24.19
C PHE A 15 4.52 15.92 -25.50
N TYR A 16 5.29 15.84 -26.58
CA TYR A 16 4.77 15.65 -27.92
C TYR A 16 5.42 14.44 -28.58
N CYS A 17 4.62 13.67 -29.31
CA CYS A 17 5.09 12.55 -30.10
C CYS A 17 4.49 12.60 -31.51
N VAL A 18 5.16 11.99 -32.48
CA VAL A 18 4.57 11.73 -33.79
C VAL A 18 3.80 10.41 -33.73
N VAL A 19 2.48 10.49 -33.90
CA VAL A 19 1.56 9.35 -33.95
C VAL A 19 0.87 9.40 -35.32
N ASN A 20 1.04 8.34 -36.12
CA ASN A 20 0.48 8.26 -37.47
C ASN A 20 0.76 9.51 -38.34
N GLY A 21 1.99 10.01 -38.28
CA GLY A 21 2.44 11.19 -39.03
C GLY A 21 1.96 12.54 -38.48
N LYS A 22 1.20 12.56 -37.38
CA LYS A 22 0.73 13.80 -36.72
C LYS A 22 1.42 14.02 -35.39
N LYS A 23 1.81 15.26 -35.11
CA LYS A 23 2.31 15.67 -33.81
C LYS A 23 1.16 15.77 -32.83
N GLU A 24 1.08 14.81 -31.92
CA GLU A 24 0.05 14.71 -30.89
C GLU A 24 0.59 15.19 -29.55
N MET A 25 -0.29 15.80 -28.75
CA MET A 25 0.03 16.35 -27.44
C MET A 25 -0.40 15.39 -26.33
N PHE A 26 0.50 15.12 -25.39
CA PHE A 26 0.26 14.28 -24.22
C PHE A 26 0.58 15.03 -22.95
N TYR A 27 -0.28 14.94 -21.94
CA TYR A 27 -0.06 15.62 -20.66
C TYR A 27 -0.05 14.64 -19.49
N LEU A 28 0.80 14.94 -18.52
CA LEU A 28 1.01 14.11 -17.34
C LEU A 28 0.18 14.62 -16.15
N PRO A 29 -0.55 13.74 -15.44
CA PRO A 29 -1.03 14.07 -14.10
C PRO A 29 0.16 14.27 -13.15
N ASN A 30 -0.04 15.02 -12.06
CA ASN A 30 1.02 15.39 -11.12
C ASN A 30 1.87 14.19 -10.64
N ARG A 31 1.23 13.04 -10.36
CA ARG A 31 1.91 11.81 -9.94
C ARG A 31 2.94 11.35 -10.97
N LEU A 32 2.54 11.23 -12.23
CA LEU A 32 3.43 10.79 -13.30
C LEU A 32 4.48 11.84 -13.64
N ALA A 33 4.11 13.12 -13.61
CA ALA A 33 5.05 14.20 -13.87
C ALA A 33 6.20 14.20 -12.86
N LYS A 34 5.92 13.99 -11.58
CA LYS A 34 6.95 13.95 -10.52
C LYS A 34 8.01 12.86 -10.74
N VAL A 35 7.63 11.73 -11.36
CA VAL A 35 8.51 10.57 -11.52
C VAL A 35 9.17 10.54 -12.88
N PHE A 36 8.43 10.86 -13.94
CA PHE A 36 8.87 10.58 -15.31
C PHE A 36 9.26 11.82 -16.10
N LEU A 37 8.80 13.01 -15.74
CA LEU A 37 8.94 14.19 -16.59
C LEU A 37 10.40 14.53 -16.89
N GLU A 38 11.29 14.40 -15.91
CA GLU A 38 12.74 14.63 -16.06
C GLU A 38 13.42 13.62 -17.00
N HIS A 39 12.80 12.46 -17.19
CA HIS A 39 13.28 11.42 -18.09
C HIS A 39 12.71 11.54 -19.51
N LEU A 40 11.77 12.47 -19.73
CA LEU A 40 11.25 12.77 -21.05
C LEU A 40 12.09 13.91 -21.65
N TYR A 41 12.70 13.67 -22.80
CA TYR A 41 13.38 14.68 -23.59
C TYR A 41 13.36 14.28 -25.08
N PRO A 42 13.58 15.23 -26.01
CA PRO A 42 13.60 14.92 -27.43
C PRO A 42 14.55 13.77 -27.77
N GLY A 43 14.07 12.81 -28.56
CA GLY A 43 14.82 11.61 -28.95
C GLY A 43 14.64 10.40 -28.03
N VAL A 44 14.05 10.57 -26.83
CA VAL A 44 13.60 9.45 -26.00
C VAL A 44 12.39 8.78 -26.64
N PHE A 45 12.30 7.46 -26.47
CA PHE A 45 11.15 6.68 -26.91
C PHE A 45 10.34 6.22 -25.71
N ALA A 46 9.02 6.37 -25.79
CA ALA A 46 8.10 5.97 -24.74
C ALA A 46 6.94 5.13 -25.29
N SER A 47 6.61 4.05 -24.58
CA SER A 47 5.39 3.27 -24.74
C SER A 47 4.48 3.59 -23.56
N PHE A 48 3.21 3.90 -23.79
CA PHE A 48 2.29 4.33 -22.74
C PHE A 48 0.83 4.10 -23.11
N THR A 49 -0.02 4.10 -22.10
CA THR A 49 -1.49 4.03 -22.23
C THR A 49 -2.08 5.41 -21.93
N ILE A 50 -3.10 5.81 -22.68
CA ILE A 50 -3.83 7.07 -22.52
C ILE A 50 -5.21 6.86 -21.89
N LEU A 51 -5.80 7.91 -21.34
CA LEU A 51 -7.23 7.95 -21.05
C LEU A 51 -8.01 8.33 -22.32
N ASP A 52 -9.23 7.81 -22.47
CA ASP A 52 -10.07 8.03 -23.66
C ASP A 52 -10.45 9.50 -23.87
N LYS A 53 -10.61 10.25 -22.78
CA LYS A 53 -11.04 11.65 -22.83
C LYS A 53 -9.86 12.58 -23.11
N ARG A 54 -9.95 13.34 -24.21
CA ARG A 54 -9.06 14.48 -24.50
C ARG A 54 -9.45 15.71 -23.69
N LYS A 55 -8.46 16.55 -23.40
CA LYS A 55 -8.64 17.86 -22.76
C LYS A 55 -7.92 18.94 -23.56
N LYS A 56 -8.48 20.14 -23.60
CA LYS A 56 -7.81 21.31 -24.20
C LYS A 56 -6.82 21.90 -23.18
N LEU A 57 -5.54 21.95 -23.54
CA LEU A 57 -4.46 22.59 -22.78
C LEU A 57 -3.62 23.43 -23.74
N LEU A 58 -3.17 24.61 -23.32
CA LEU A 58 -2.34 25.50 -24.15
C LEU A 58 -2.93 25.75 -25.55
N GLY A 59 -4.26 25.85 -25.64
CA GLY A 59 -4.97 26.03 -26.91
C GLY A 59 -5.10 24.78 -27.80
N ARG A 60 -4.50 23.64 -27.42
CA ARG A 60 -4.48 22.40 -28.21
C ARG A 60 -5.20 21.25 -27.51
N TRP A 61 -5.72 20.29 -28.26
CA TRP A 61 -6.25 19.07 -27.70
C TRP A 61 -5.11 18.10 -27.36
N GLY A 62 -5.14 17.54 -26.16
CA GLY A 62 -4.16 16.55 -25.75
C GLY A 62 -4.79 15.39 -24.99
N TYR A 63 -4.08 14.27 -24.99
CA TYR A 63 -4.45 13.07 -24.27
C TYR A 63 -3.76 13.02 -22.90
N GLN A 64 -4.50 12.60 -21.88
CA GLN A 64 -3.88 12.35 -20.58
C GLN A 64 -3.17 11.00 -20.61
N ILE A 65 -1.93 10.95 -20.13
CA ILE A 65 -1.28 9.66 -19.86
C ILE A 65 -1.92 9.00 -18.65
N SER A 66 -2.27 7.71 -18.81
CA SER A 66 -2.72 6.83 -17.73
C SER A 66 -1.51 6.23 -17.00
N TYR A 67 -0.61 5.57 -17.73
CA TYR A 67 0.64 5.02 -17.23
C TYR A 67 1.63 4.77 -18.37
N PHE A 68 2.92 4.66 -18.04
CA PHE A 68 3.97 4.24 -18.96
C PHE A 68 4.12 2.72 -18.92
N LEU A 69 4.41 2.13 -20.07
CA LEU A 69 4.84 0.73 -20.20
C LEU A 69 6.37 0.66 -20.21
N GLU A 70 7.01 1.56 -20.96
CA GLU A 70 8.45 1.55 -21.16
C GLU A 70 8.94 2.96 -21.53
N ILE A 71 10.12 3.35 -21.06
CA ILE A 71 10.83 4.58 -21.46
C ILE A 71 12.28 4.19 -21.76
N VAL A 72 12.75 4.48 -22.97
CA VAL A 72 14.08 4.07 -23.45
C VAL A 72 14.76 5.23 -24.18
N SER A 73 16.03 5.45 -23.85
CA SER A 73 16.93 6.28 -24.65
C SER A 73 17.88 5.39 -25.46
N TYR A 74 18.22 5.77 -26.68
CA TYR A 74 19.17 5.04 -27.53
C TYR A 74 20.50 5.77 -27.73
N ASN A 75 20.67 6.96 -27.14
CA ASN A 75 21.85 7.80 -27.33
C ASN A 75 22.61 7.97 -26.01
N PRO A 76 23.91 7.61 -25.90
CA PRO A 76 24.80 7.04 -26.93
C PRO A 76 24.65 5.52 -27.13
N LYS A 77 23.97 4.82 -26.20
CA LYS A 77 23.64 3.39 -26.28
C LYS A 77 22.23 3.19 -25.73
N LYS A 78 21.63 2.02 -26.01
CA LYS A 78 20.34 1.63 -25.43
C LYS A 78 20.41 1.69 -23.90
N ASN A 79 19.62 2.57 -23.31
CA ASN A 79 19.42 2.74 -21.88
C ASN A 79 17.92 2.65 -21.58
N VAL A 80 17.51 1.59 -20.88
CA VAL A 80 16.12 1.40 -20.44
C VAL A 80 15.93 2.16 -19.14
N ILE A 81 15.25 3.31 -19.21
CA ILE A 81 15.01 4.18 -18.07
C ILE A 81 13.89 3.63 -17.19
N TYR A 82 12.85 3.08 -17.83
CA TYR A 82 11.71 2.48 -17.14
C TYR A 82 11.16 1.32 -17.97
N ASP A 83 10.79 0.24 -17.29
CA ASP A 83 10.15 -0.94 -17.87
C ASP A 83 9.20 -1.53 -16.81
N LEU A 84 7.90 -1.43 -17.10
CA LEU A 84 6.84 -1.88 -16.19
C LEU A 84 6.89 -3.40 -15.99
N GLU A 85 7.17 -4.18 -17.03
CA GLU A 85 7.21 -5.64 -16.93
C GLU A 85 8.42 -6.08 -16.11
N LYS A 86 9.58 -5.45 -16.33
CA LYS A 86 10.75 -5.68 -15.48
C LYS A 86 10.50 -5.31 -14.01
N LEU A 87 9.82 -4.20 -13.75
CA LEU A 87 9.44 -3.79 -12.39
C LEU A 87 8.53 -4.84 -11.74
N ARG A 88 7.53 -5.34 -12.47
CA ARG A 88 6.62 -6.39 -12.01
C ARG A 88 7.37 -7.69 -11.70
N GLU A 89 8.30 -8.10 -12.55
CA GLU A 89 9.15 -9.27 -12.30
C GLU A 89 10.05 -9.08 -11.06
N GLN A 90 10.60 -7.89 -10.86
CA GLN A 90 11.35 -7.58 -9.64
C GLN A 90 10.48 -7.67 -8.39
N MET A 91 9.25 -7.14 -8.43
CA MET A 91 8.28 -7.27 -7.34
C MET A 91 7.97 -8.75 -7.02
N LYS A 92 7.78 -9.58 -8.06
CA LYS A 92 7.58 -11.04 -7.91
C LYS A 92 8.77 -11.69 -7.19
N ASN A 93 9.99 -11.36 -7.58
CA ASN A 93 11.19 -11.95 -7.02
C ASN A 93 11.39 -11.56 -5.55
N VAL A 94 11.08 -10.32 -5.18
CA VAL A 94 11.10 -9.87 -3.78
C VAL A 94 10.13 -10.68 -2.93
N VAL A 95 8.90 -10.94 -3.40
CA VAL A 95 7.96 -11.75 -2.61
C VAL A 95 8.45 -13.20 -2.47
N LYS A 96 9.01 -13.78 -3.53
CA LYS A 96 9.49 -15.17 -3.54
C LYS A 96 10.66 -15.45 -2.59
N GLN A 97 11.33 -14.43 -2.06
CA GLN A 97 12.49 -14.63 -1.18
C GLN A 97 12.11 -14.98 0.27
N TYR A 98 10.83 -14.85 0.64
CA TYR A 98 10.37 -15.09 2.00
C TYR A 98 9.65 -16.45 2.11
N ASP A 99 10.01 -17.21 3.15
CA ASP A 99 9.36 -18.50 3.46
C ASP A 99 8.10 -18.34 4.35
N HIS A 100 7.96 -17.20 5.03
CA HIS A 100 6.83 -16.90 5.91
C HIS A 100 6.33 -15.47 5.73
N PHE A 101 5.02 -15.29 5.86
CA PHE A 101 4.36 -13.99 5.81
C PHE A 101 3.51 -13.79 7.05
N LEU A 102 3.64 -12.64 7.70
CA LEU A 102 2.84 -12.24 8.85
C LEU A 102 1.97 -11.05 8.45
N PHE A 103 0.69 -11.29 8.23
CA PHE A 103 -0.31 -10.27 7.97
C PHE A 103 -0.74 -9.68 9.30
N ILE A 104 -0.70 -8.36 9.42
CA ILE A 104 -0.99 -7.64 10.65
C ILE A 104 -1.96 -6.51 10.36
N ASP A 105 -2.90 -6.30 11.27
CA ASP A 105 -3.75 -5.13 11.32
C ASP A 105 -3.94 -4.70 12.79
N PHE A 106 -4.02 -3.40 13.02
CA PHE A 106 -4.26 -2.83 14.34
C PHE A 106 -5.45 -1.88 14.31
N GLU A 107 -6.27 -1.95 15.37
CA GLU A 107 -7.20 -0.87 15.69
C GLU A 107 -6.63 -0.02 16.81
N MET A 108 -6.68 1.30 16.62
CA MET A 108 -6.10 2.27 17.53
C MET A 108 -7.16 3.16 18.18
N THR A 109 -6.79 3.73 19.32
CA THR A 109 -7.56 4.82 19.92
C THR A 109 -7.57 6.04 18.99
N MET A 110 -8.65 6.83 19.06
CA MET A 110 -8.80 8.05 18.27
C MET A 110 -8.85 9.31 19.14
N PRO A 111 -8.40 10.47 18.64
CA PRO A 111 -8.50 11.73 19.36
C PRO A 111 -9.96 12.20 19.48
N TYR A 112 -10.26 12.98 20.52
CA TYR A 112 -11.46 13.82 20.51
C TYR A 112 -11.42 14.79 19.31
N TYR A 113 -12.58 15.20 18.79
CA TYR A 113 -12.68 16.00 17.56
C TYR A 113 -11.83 17.28 17.51
N HIS A 114 -11.50 17.89 18.65
CA HIS A 114 -10.71 19.12 18.74
C HIS A 114 -9.41 18.97 19.55
N GLN A 115 -8.98 17.75 19.83
CA GLN A 115 -7.76 17.49 20.59
C GLN A 115 -6.52 17.74 19.73
N LYS A 116 -5.69 18.71 20.14
CA LYS A 116 -4.49 19.12 19.40
C LYS A 116 -3.32 18.14 19.52
N LYS A 117 -3.19 17.46 20.65
CA LYS A 117 -2.11 16.49 20.92
C LYS A 117 -2.74 15.16 21.31
N PHE A 118 -2.42 14.13 20.57
CA PHE A 118 -2.93 12.78 20.78
C PHE A 118 -1.91 11.80 20.23
N THR A 119 -1.61 10.78 21.02
CA THR A 119 -0.78 9.66 20.60
C THR A 119 -1.69 8.43 20.55
N PRO A 120 -1.90 7.83 19.36
CA PRO A 120 -2.72 6.63 19.25
C PRO A 120 -2.09 5.46 20.01
N GLU A 121 -2.93 4.69 20.68
CA GLU A 121 -2.57 3.45 21.36
C GLU A 121 -3.22 2.28 20.63
N ILE A 122 -2.49 1.18 20.44
CA ILE A 122 -3.04 -0.06 19.89
C ILE A 122 -3.98 -0.66 20.94
N ILE A 123 -5.24 -0.85 20.58
CA ILE A 123 -6.27 -1.44 21.44
C ILE A 123 -6.84 -2.73 20.89
N GLN A 124 -6.63 -3.02 19.60
CA GLN A 124 -6.85 -4.35 19.05
C GLN A 124 -5.68 -4.71 18.14
N ALA A 125 -5.24 -5.96 18.21
CA ALA A 125 -4.24 -6.51 17.33
C ALA A 125 -4.74 -7.81 16.71
N GLY A 126 -4.70 -7.89 15.39
CA GLY A 126 -5.01 -9.09 14.63
C GLY A 126 -3.82 -9.51 13.79
N TYR A 127 -3.60 -10.81 13.67
CA TYR A 127 -2.58 -11.31 12.76
C TYR A 127 -2.89 -12.70 12.20
N VAL A 128 -2.31 -12.96 11.02
CA VAL A 128 -2.28 -14.26 10.38
C VAL A 128 -0.85 -14.54 9.92
N LEU A 129 -0.26 -15.63 10.40
CA LEU A 129 1.04 -16.13 9.96
C LEU A 129 0.81 -17.27 8.98
N THR A 130 1.45 -17.21 7.83
CA THR A 130 1.40 -18.25 6.80
C THR A 130 2.79 -18.72 6.40
N ASP A 131 2.88 -19.94 5.87
CA ASP A 131 4.03 -20.35 5.06
C ASP A 131 3.92 -19.80 3.62
N LYS A 132 4.99 -19.96 2.84
CA LYS A 132 5.03 -19.54 1.44
C LYS A 132 3.99 -20.19 0.52
N SER A 133 3.35 -21.28 0.93
CA SER A 133 2.28 -21.91 0.16
C SER A 133 0.92 -21.24 0.39
N GLY A 134 0.85 -20.31 1.35
CA GLY A 134 -0.37 -19.65 1.80
C GLY A 134 -1.11 -20.42 2.89
N LYS A 135 -0.51 -21.48 3.46
CA LYS A 135 -1.12 -22.23 4.54
C LYS A 135 -0.94 -21.48 5.86
N THR A 136 -2.04 -21.23 6.57
CA THR A 136 -2.01 -20.63 7.91
C THR A 136 -1.29 -21.55 8.91
N ILE A 137 -0.27 -21.00 9.57
CA ILE A 137 0.48 -21.65 10.65
C ILE A 137 -0.09 -21.23 12.00
N LEU A 138 -0.35 -19.93 12.18
CA LEU A 138 -0.92 -19.32 13.38
C LEU A 138 -1.82 -18.16 12.98
N GLU A 139 -2.90 -17.94 13.72
CA GLU A 139 -3.72 -16.74 13.61
C GLU A 139 -4.30 -16.43 14.98
N ASP A 140 -4.45 -15.14 15.28
CA ASP A 140 -5.12 -14.74 16.52
C ASP A 140 -5.56 -13.27 16.48
N GLY A 141 -6.40 -12.90 17.44
CA GLY A 141 -6.88 -11.54 17.66
C GLY A 141 -7.02 -11.25 19.14
N TYR A 142 -6.53 -10.10 19.60
CA TYR A 142 -6.63 -9.70 21.00
C TYR A 142 -7.01 -8.23 21.14
N TYR A 143 -7.74 -7.92 22.20
CA TYR A 143 -7.76 -6.58 22.74
C TYR A 143 -6.50 -6.32 23.56
N VAL A 144 -5.99 -5.09 23.51
CA VAL A 144 -4.77 -4.65 24.19
C VAL A 144 -5.10 -3.50 25.11
N LEU A 145 -4.74 -3.61 26.39
CA LEU A 145 -4.99 -2.54 27.36
C LEU A 145 -4.17 -1.29 27.02
N PRO A 146 -4.80 -0.11 26.89
CA PRO A 146 -4.09 1.16 26.77
C PRO A 146 -3.46 1.55 28.12
N ILE A 147 -2.50 2.46 28.08
CA ILE A 147 -1.88 3.08 29.26
C ILE A 147 -2.91 3.98 29.97
N ASP A 148 -3.66 4.79 29.21
CA ASP A 148 -4.76 5.60 29.74
C ASP A 148 -6.10 5.05 29.25
N GLU A 149 -6.89 4.46 30.15
CA GLU A 149 -8.23 3.95 29.84
C GLU A 149 -9.15 5.04 29.25
N LYS A 150 -8.92 6.32 29.56
CA LYS A 150 -9.71 7.45 29.01
C LYS A 150 -9.46 7.69 27.52
N SER A 151 -8.43 7.06 26.93
CA SER A 151 -8.18 7.05 25.49
C SER A 151 -9.28 6.31 24.71
N ILE A 152 -10.01 5.39 25.36
CA ILE A 152 -11.19 4.70 24.80
C ILE A 152 -12.43 5.61 24.94
N ASN A 153 -12.37 6.74 24.26
CA ASN A 153 -13.43 7.73 24.29
C ASN A 153 -14.65 7.32 23.44
N LYS A 154 -15.72 8.13 23.53
CA LYS A 154 -16.98 7.91 22.77
C LYS A 154 -16.77 7.78 21.26
N ARG A 155 -15.77 8.48 20.69
CA ARG A 155 -15.47 8.40 19.25
C ARG A 155 -14.83 7.06 18.91
N THR A 156 -13.82 6.63 19.67
CA THR A 156 -13.19 5.30 19.54
C THR A 156 -14.26 4.20 19.59
N LYS A 157 -15.09 4.20 20.64
CA LYS A 157 -16.16 3.21 20.84
C LYS A 157 -17.16 3.17 19.68
N LYS A 158 -17.60 4.34 19.20
CA LYS A 158 -18.58 4.42 18.11
C LYS A 158 -18.03 3.91 16.78
N PHE A 159 -16.77 4.21 16.47
CA PHE A 159 -16.16 3.86 15.19
C PHE A 159 -15.83 2.37 15.10
N LEU A 160 -15.24 1.82 16.16
CA LEU A 160 -14.89 0.39 16.26
C LEU A 160 -16.06 -0.49 16.69
N GLN A 161 -17.23 0.11 16.96
CA GLN A 161 -18.40 -0.58 17.52
C GLN A 161 -18.05 -1.41 18.77
N LEU A 162 -17.16 -0.86 19.60
CA LEU A 162 -16.52 -1.56 20.70
C LEU A 162 -17.46 -1.70 21.90
N ASP A 163 -17.67 -2.93 22.36
CA ASP A 163 -18.28 -3.21 23.66
C ASP A 163 -17.22 -3.03 24.76
N GLU A 164 -17.41 -2.00 25.57
CA GLU A 164 -16.47 -1.61 26.63
C GLU A 164 -16.32 -2.69 27.71
N ASN A 165 -17.40 -3.37 28.09
CA ASN A 165 -17.34 -4.43 29.10
C ASN A 165 -16.61 -5.65 28.54
N LEU A 166 -16.91 -6.04 27.30
CA LEU A 166 -16.22 -7.13 26.62
C LEU A 166 -14.72 -6.83 26.50
N PHE A 167 -14.40 -5.61 26.07
CA PHE A 167 -13.04 -5.13 25.89
C PHE A 167 -12.22 -5.27 27.18
N PHE A 168 -12.64 -4.64 28.27
CA PHE A 168 -11.86 -4.64 29.50
C PHE A 168 -11.77 -6.02 30.16
N ASN A 169 -12.77 -6.89 29.95
CA ASN A 169 -12.74 -8.26 30.46
C ASN A 169 -11.78 -9.17 29.67
N GLN A 170 -11.52 -8.89 28.39
CA GLN A 170 -10.72 -9.74 27.51
C GLN A 170 -9.35 -9.16 27.15
N ALA A 171 -9.15 -7.85 27.35
CA ALA A 171 -7.94 -7.16 26.97
C ALA A 171 -6.73 -7.69 27.75
N ILE A 172 -5.65 -7.95 27.01
CA ILE A 172 -4.39 -8.40 27.59
C ILE A 172 -3.47 -7.20 27.82
N PRO A 173 -2.56 -7.27 28.81
CA PRO A 173 -1.51 -6.27 28.95
C PRO A 173 -0.66 -6.17 27.68
N TYR A 174 -0.26 -4.96 27.29
CA TYR A 174 0.58 -4.71 26.11
C TYR A 174 1.83 -5.60 26.05
N ILE A 175 2.49 -5.82 27.18
CA ILE A 175 3.69 -6.66 27.25
C ILE A 175 3.44 -8.11 26.79
N THR A 176 2.21 -8.61 26.96
CA THR A 176 1.81 -9.95 26.48
C THR A 176 1.72 -9.97 24.96
N PHE A 177 1.11 -8.95 24.34
CA PHE A 177 1.10 -8.76 22.90
C PHE A 177 2.53 -8.64 22.34
N TYR A 178 3.35 -7.76 22.92
CA TYR A 178 4.74 -7.55 22.52
C TYR A 178 5.56 -8.85 22.54
N ASN A 179 5.46 -9.64 23.62
CA ASN A 179 6.19 -10.90 23.73
C ASN A 179 5.72 -11.96 22.73
N LYS A 180 4.42 -12.01 22.42
CA LYS A 180 3.88 -12.88 21.37
C LYS A 180 4.45 -12.51 20.00
N LEU A 181 4.41 -11.22 19.64
CA LEU A 181 4.97 -10.72 18.39
C LEU A 181 6.48 -10.99 18.30
N LYS A 182 7.24 -10.72 19.37
CA LYS A 182 8.68 -11.00 19.47
C LYS A 182 8.98 -12.47 19.22
N LYS A 183 8.18 -13.39 19.78
CA LYS A 183 8.33 -14.83 19.56
C LYS A 183 8.10 -15.19 18.08
N ILE A 184 7.06 -14.66 17.45
CA ILE A 184 6.74 -14.92 16.04
C ILE A 184 7.89 -14.42 15.14
N ILE A 185 8.34 -13.18 15.33
CA ILE A 185 9.43 -12.58 14.54
C ILE A 185 10.71 -13.41 14.70
N LYS A 186 11.09 -13.77 15.93
CA LYS A 186 12.32 -14.54 16.20
C LYS A 186 12.26 -15.96 15.60
N GLN A 187 11.11 -16.61 15.68
CA GLN A 187 10.95 -18.01 15.28
C GLN A 187 10.84 -18.17 13.76
N TYR A 188 10.02 -17.34 13.11
CA TYR A 188 9.66 -17.53 11.70
C TYR A 188 10.37 -16.57 10.75
N LYS A 189 10.91 -15.46 11.27
CA LYS A 189 11.51 -14.36 10.49
C LYS A 189 10.61 -13.98 9.28
N PRO A 190 9.32 -13.70 9.51
CA PRO A 190 8.39 -13.48 8.42
C PRO A 190 8.62 -12.11 7.77
N GLN A 191 8.19 -11.97 6.52
CA GLN A 191 7.92 -10.64 5.97
C GLN A 191 6.60 -10.13 6.55
N LEU A 192 6.59 -8.92 7.12
CA LEU A 192 5.36 -8.34 7.66
C LEU A 192 4.58 -7.68 6.52
N ILE A 193 3.29 -8.00 6.42
CA ILE A 193 2.38 -7.51 5.38
C ILE A 193 1.25 -6.72 6.04
N ILE A 194 0.96 -5.55 5.51
CA ILE A 194 -0.04 -4.61 6.03
C ILE A 194 -0.81 -3.94 4.87
N TRP A 195 -1.98 -3.36 5.16
CA TRP A 195 -2.75 -2.60 4.19
C TRP A 195 -2.63 -1.08 4.40
N GLY A 196 -1.52 -0.50 3.92
CA GLY A 196 -1.19 0.90 4.14
C GLY A 196 -0.24 1.10 5.32
N LYS A 197 0.20 2.33 5.56
CA LYS A 197 1.32 2.61 6.49
C LYS A 197 0.93 2.84 7.94
N ASN A 198 -0.37 2.92 8.24
CA ASN A 198 -0.85 3.30 9.56
C ASN A 198 -0.36 2.32 10.64
N ASP A 199 -0.39 1.03 10.35
CA ASP A 199 0.06 -0.03 11.26
C ASP A 199 1.55 0.05 11.59
N ILE A 200 2.39 0.46 10.64
CA ILE A 200 3.83 0.70 10.89
C ILE A 200 3.98 1.80 11.93
N SER A 201 3.34 2.94 11.70
CA SER A 201 3.43 4.09 12.60
C SER A 201 2.83 3.77 13.97
N ALA A 202 1.71 3.04 14.03
CA ALA A 202 1.09 2.61 15.27
C ALA A 202 2.03 1.70 16.09
N LEU A 203 2.65 0.72 15.44
CA LEU A 203 3.56 -0.20 16.11
C LEU A 203 4.83 0.48 16.61
N GLN A 204 5.46 1.33 15.79
CA GLN A 204 6.64 2.11 16.21
C GLN A 204 6.32 3.01 17.40
N THR A 205 5.20 3.74 17.33
CA THR A 205 4.71 4.60 18.42
C THR A 205 4.45 3.78 19.69
N SER A 206 3.92 2.56 19.56
CA SER A 206 3.67 1.69 20.71
C SER A 206 4.96 1.25 21.43
N TYR A 207 6.06 1.05 20.71
CA TYR A 207 7.35 0.75 21.33
C TYR A 207 7.84 1.91 22.19
N GLU A 208 7.75 3.13 21.67
CA GLU A 208 8.14 4.35 22.39
C GLU A 208 7.27 4.58 23.62
N LEU A 209 5.94 4.48 23.47
CA LEU A 209 4.96 4.68 24.54
C LEU A 209 5.20 3.73 25.72
N HIS A 210 5.45 2.46 25.42
CA HIS A 210 5.64 1.41 26.44
C HIS A 210 7.11 1.23 26.85
N GLN A 211 8.03 2.05 26.34
CA GLN A 211 9.46 2.04 26.67
C GLN A 211 10.11 0.66 26.46
N VAL A 212 9.75 0.00 25.37
CA VAL A 212 10.31 -1.30 24.98
C VAL A 212 11.18 -1.17 23.72
N GLU A 213 12.16 -2.07 23.57
CA GLU A 213 12.98 -2.15 22.37
C GLU A 213 12.12 -2.47 21.14
N ALA A 214 12.33 -1.71 20.06
CA ALA A 214 11.65 -1.95 18.79
C ALA A 214 12.00 -3.34 18.23
N LEU A 215 10.99 -4.09 17.82
CA LEU A 215 11.17 -5.43 17.26
C LEU A 215 11.39 -5.42 15.75
N THR A 216 11.00 -4.33 15.10
CA THR A 216 10.99 -4.16 13.65
C THR A 216 11.35 -2.73 13.27
N ASP A 217 11.75 -2.54 12.02
CA ASP A 217 11.88 -1.23 11.37
C ASP A 217 11.02 -1.14 10.10
N GLU A 218 10.98 0.02 9.43
CA GLU A 218 10.14 0.21 8.23
C GLU A 218 10.42 -0.77 7.08
N LYS A 219 11.64 -1.34 6.99
CA LYS A 219 12.05 -2.24 5.91
C LYS A 219 11.54 -3.66 6.11
N ASP A 220 11.15 -4.02 7.33
CA ASP A 220 10.54 -5.31 7.65
C ASP A 220 9.10 -5.42 7.12
N PHE A 221 8.51 -4.31 6.68
CA PHE A 221 7.13 -4.24 6.20
C PHE A 221 7.02 -4.13 4.68
N THR A 222 6.01 -4.81 4.14
CA THR A 222 5.53 -4.62 2.77
C THR A 222 4.12 -4.02 2.85
N ASP A 223 4.00 -2.78 2.38
CA ASP A 223 2.73 -2.09 2.19
C ASP A 223 2.03 -2.66 0.95
N LEU A 224 1.06 -3.55 1.18
CA LEU A 224 0.34 -4.24 0.13
C LEU A 224 -0.55 -3.29 -0.68
N LEU A 225 -1.11 -2.25 -0.08
CA LEU A 225 -1.89 -1.23 -0.78
C LEU A 225 -1.02 -0.53 -1.83
N LYS A 226 0.18 -0.10 -1.44
CA LYS A 226 1.14 0.53 -2.36
C LYS A 226 1.57 -0.45 -3.45
N LEU A 227 1.94 -1.67 -3.09
CA LEU A 227 2.37 -2.70 -4.03
C LEU A 227 1.27 -2.99 -5.07
N HIS A 228 0.04 -3.18 -4.61
CA HIS A 228 -1.13 -3.41 -5.44
C HIS A 228 -1.39 -2.23 -6.39
N LYS A 229 -1.39 -1.00 -5.86
CA LYS A 229 -1.57 0.22 -6.65
C LYS A 229 -0.53 0.36 -7.75
N ASP A 230 0.74 0.13 -7.42
CA ASP A 230 1.83 0.28 -8.37
C ASP A 230 1.82 -0.85 -9.42
N TYR A 231 1.51 -2.09 -9.02
CA TYR A 231 1.39 -3.21 -9.96
C TYR A 231 0.29 -3.01 -11.00
N PHE A 232 -0.90 -2.54 -10.60
CA PHE A 232 -2.04 -2.28 -11.49
C PHE A 232 -2.07 -0.86 -12.07
N ASN A 233 -1.10 -0.01 -11.74
CA ASN A 233 -1.07 1.40 -12.13
C ASN A 233 -2.35 2.18 -11.76
N LEU A 234 -2.92 1.91 -10.58
CA LEU A 234 -4.15 2.56 -10.14
C LEU A 234 -3.92 4.05 -9.85
N LYS A 235 -4.90 4.86 -10.26
CA LYS A 235 -4.87 6.31 -10.03
C LYS A 235 -5.04 6.66 -8.56
N ASN A 236 -6.00 6.00 -7.91
CA ASN A 236 -6.38 6.24 -6.52
C ASN A 236 -6.08 4.99 -5.69
N ASP A 237 -5.94 5.20 -4.38
CA ASP A 237 -5.91 4.09 -3.43
C ASP A 237 -7.29 3.43 -3.39
N ILE A 238 -7.28 2.14 -3.08
CA ILE A 238 -8.48 1.31 -2.92
C ILE A 238 -8.50 0.81 -1.48
N GLY A 239 -9.67 0.85 -0.83
CA GLY A 239 -9.82 0.28 0.51
C GLY A 239 -9.67 -1.24 0.50
N LEU A 240 -9.22 -1.83 1.61
CA LEU A 240 -8.94 -3.26 1.76
C LEU A 240 -10.14 -4.12 1.32
N PHE A 241 -11.31 -3.88 1.92
CA PHE A 241 -12.53 -4.60 1.58
C PHE A 241 -12.97 -4.38 0.15
N LYS A 242 -12.73 -3.18 -0.42
CA LYS A 242 -13.04 -2.95 -1.83
C LYS A 242 -12.15 -3.78 -2.74
N ALA A 243 -10.87 -3.94 -2.41
CA ALA A 243 -9.98 -4.83 -3.15
C ALA A 243 -10.42 -6.29 -3.02
N TYR A 244 -10.76 -6.73 -1.80
CA TYR A 244 -11.30 -8.07 -1.55
C TYR A 244 -12.56 -8.36 -2.38
N GLN A 245 -13.53 -7.46 -2.37
CA GLN A 245 -14.75 -7.56 -3.20
C GLN A 245 -14.45 -7.66 -4.70
N ILE A 246 -13.41 -6.97 -5.21
CA ILE A 246 -13.02 -7.07 -6.62
C ILE A 246 -12.47 -8.47 -6.93
N TYR A 247 -11.66 -9.05 -6.05
CA TYR A 247 -11.06 -10.37 -6.27
C TYR A 247 -12.06 -11.51 -6.13
N TYR A 248 -12.95 -11.43 -5.15
CA TYR A 248 -13.83 -12.54 -4.77
C TYR A 248 -15.31 -12.33 -5.14
N GLN A 249 -15.66 -11.17 -5.72
CA GLN A 249 -17.04 -10.81 -6.06
C GLN A 249 -18.02 -10.91 -4.86
N SER A 250 -17.51 -10.69 -3.65
CA SER A 250 -18.27 -10.75 -2.41
C SER A 250 -18.99 -9.43 -2.11
N LYS A 251 -19.95 -9.47 -1.18
CA LYS A 251 -20.64 -8.29 -0.62
C LYS A 251 -20.30 -8.07 0.86
N GLU A 252 -19.17 -8.60 1.32
CA GLU A 252 -18.79 -8.44 2.72
C GLU A 252 -18.43 -6.98 3.01
N ASP A 253 -18.99 -6.48 4.11
CA ASP A 253 -18.76 -5.14 4.64
C ASP A 253 -17.75 -5.20 5.78
N GLN A 254 -16.99 -4.12 5.97
CA GLN A 254 -15.96 -4.02 7.01
C GLN A 254 -16.61 -3.94 8.40
N SER A 255 -16.16 -4.80 9.32
CA SER A 255 -16.60 -4.83 10.71
C SER A 255 -15.65 -4.10 11.68
N HIS A 256 -14.51 -3.59 11.21
CA HIS A 256 -13.46 -2.99 12.05
C HIS A 256 -12.97 -3.94 13.14
N ASP A 257 -12.64 -5.17 12.74
CA ASP A 257 -12.07 -6.18 13.61
C ASP A 257 -10.68 -6.54 13.08
N ALA A 258 -9.65 -6.25 13.87
CA ALA A 258 -8.27 -6.38 13.42
C ALA A 258 -7.92 -7.82 12.94
N LYS A 259 -8.49 -8.87 13.55
CA LYS A 259 -8.23 -10.25 13.10
C LYS A 259 -8.84 -10.51 11.73
N THR A 260 -10.08 -10.06 11.53
CA THR A 260 -10.79 -10.14 10.26
C THR A 260 -10.03 -9.36 9.18
N ASP A 261 -9.60 -8.14 9.48
CA ASP A 261 -8.87 -7.29 8.53
C ASP A 261 -7.50 -7.87 8.18
N ALA A 262 -6.78 -8.48 9.13
CA ALA A 262 -5.56 -9.24 8.85
C ALA A 262 -5.81 -10.47 7.95
N THR A 263 -6.94 -11.17 8.15
CA THR A 263 -7.35 -12.32 7.33
C THR A 263 -7.71 -11.87 5.91
N VAL A 264 -8.47 -10.80 5.77
CA VAL A 264 -8.80 -10.20 4.46
C VAL A 264 -7.54 -9.71 3.75
N THR A 265 -6.59 -9.12 4.48
CA THR A 265 -5.28 -8.73 3.92
C THR A 265 -4.53 -9.92 3.37
N LYS A 266 -4.52 -11.05 4.09
CA LYS A 266 -3.95 -12.33 3.62
C LYS A 266 -4.66 -12.83 2.35
N ASP A 267 -5.98 -12.79 2.29
CA ASP A 267 -6.72 -13.29 1.12
C ASP A 267 -6.57 -12.40 -0.11
N VAL A 268 -6.48 -11.08 0.09
CA VAL A 268 -6.14 -10.13 -0.97
C VAL A 268 -4.71 -10.36 -1.45
N PHE A 269 -3.76 -10.61 -0.54
CA PHE A 269 -2.39 -10.95 -0.90
C PHE A 269 -2.32 -12.21 -1.76
N ASP A 270 -2.99 -13.29 -1.35
CA ASP A 270 -3.03 -14.55 -2.12
C ASP A 270 -3.64 -14.35 -3.51
N ALA A 271 -4.74 -13.60 -3.61
CA ALA A 271 -5.36 -13.26 -4.88
C ALA A 271 -4.43 -12.42 -5.76
N PHE A 272 -3.75 -11.45 -5.15
CA PHE A 272 -2.77 -10.61 -5.82
C PHE A 272 -1.59 -11.44 -6.36
N LEU A 273 -1.05 -12.37 -5.58
CA LEU A 273 0.00 -13.29 -6.04
C LEU A 273 -0.43 -14.16 -7.21
N LYS A 274 -1.71 -14.54 -7.29
CA LYS A 274 -2.25 -15.25 -8.47
C LYS A 274 -2.27 -14.36 -9.71
N GLN A 275 -2.52 -13.06 -9.58
CA GLN A 275 -2.44 -12.09 -10.70
C GLN A 275 -0.99 -11.78 -11.10
N MET A 276 -0.03 -12.06 -10.22
CA MET A 276 1.39 -11.98 -10.50
C MET A 276 1.96 -13.24 -11.16
N ARG A 277 1.14 -14.27 -11.44
CA ARG A 277 1.60 -15.47 -12.14
C ARG A 277 1.75 -15.24 -13.64
#